data_AF-A0A9E3YFN4-F1
#
_entry.id   AF-A0A9E3YFN4-F1
#
_cell.length_a   1.000
_cell.length_b   1.000
_cell.length_c   1.000
_cell.angle_alpha   90.00
_cell.angle_beta   90.00
_cell.angle_gamma   90.00
#
_symmetry.space_group_name_H-M   'P 1'
#
loop_
_entity.id
_entity.type
_entity.pdbx_description
1 polymer ?
#
loop_
_entity_poly.entity_id
_entity_poly.type
_entity_poly.pdbx_seq_one_letter_code
_entity_poly.pdbx_strand_id
1 'polypeptide(L)'
;MKGSPKIIEFLNEALTAELTAVNQYFAHYKLCENWGFTKLAAKYREESIEEMTDAEKLIDRILMLDGMPNLQRLGHVMVGETPLEQF
;
A
#
# COMPACT_ATOMS: atom_id res chain seq x y z
N MET A 1 -16.81 -0.51 -18.88
CA MET A 1 -18.04 0.28 -18.56
C MET A 1 -17.55 1.67 -18.27
N LYS A 2 -17.90 2.70 -19.05
CA LYS A 2 -17.27 4.01 -18.83
C LYS A 2 -17.67 4.63 -17.49
N GLY A 3 -16.72 4.72 -16.56
CA GLY A 3 -16.91 5.31 -15.23
C GLY A 3 -16.89 6.83 -15.23
N SER A 4 -17.37 7.43 -14.14
CA SER A 4 -17.24 8.87 -13.91
C SER A 4 -15.77 9.24 -13.63
N PRO A 5 -15.23 10.31 -14.25
CA PRO A 5 -13.86 10.76 -13.98
C PRO A 5 -13.59 11.01 -12.49
N LYS A 6 -14.59 11.53 -11.76
CA LYS A 6 -14.46 11.78 -10.32
C LYS A 6 -14.31 10.49 -9.50
N ILE A 7 -15.00 9.42 -9.89
CA ILE A 7 -14.88 8.12 -9.23
C ILE A 7 -13.50 7.52 -9.53
N ILE A 8 -13.02 7.63 -10.76
CA ILE A 8 -11.69 7.16 -11.16
C ILE A 8 -10.60 7.88 -10.36
N GLU A 9 -10.74 9.19 -10.12
CA GLU A 9 -9.78 9.93 -9.29
C GLU A 9 -9.78 9.43 -7.84
N PHE A 10 -10.96 9.26 -7.22
CA PHE A 10 -11.03 8.72 -5.85
C PHE A 10 -10.45 7.31 -5.72
N LEU A 11 -10.65 6.46 -6.73
CA LEU A 11 -10.03 5.14 -6.75
C LEU A 11 -8.50 5.23 -6.87
N ASN A 12 -7.99 6.20 -7.63
CA ASN A 12 -6.55 6.46 -7.71
C ASN A 12 -5.99 7.10 -6.44
N GLU A 13 -6.79 7.86 -5.68
CA GLU A 13 -6.41 8.35 -4.35
C GLU A 13 -6.29 7.19 -3.36
N ALA A 14 -7.28 6.29 -3.34
CA ALA A 14 -7.21 5.06 -2.55
C ALA A 14 -6.00 4.20 -2.96
N LEU A 15 -5.76 4.02 -4.27
CA LEU A 15 -4.61 3.26 -4.77
C LEU A 15 -3.29 3.87 -4.32
N THR A 16 -3.20 5.21 -4.25
CA THR A 16 -2.02 5.89 -3.71
C THR A 16 -1.80 5.54 -2.24
N ALA A 17 -2.87 5.46 -1.45
CA ALA A 17 -2.78 5.06 -0.04
C ALA A 17 -2.28 3.62 0.11
N GLU A 18 -2.86 2.67 -0.63
CA GLU A 18 -2.44 1.26 -0.55
C GLU A 18 -0.98 1.07 -0.98
N LEU A 19 -0.56 1.68 -2.09
CA LEU A 19 0.84 1.60 -2.53
C LEU A 19 1.81 2.24 -1.54
N THR A 20 1.38 3.27 -0.80
CA THR A 20 2.18 3.87 0.26
C THR A 20 2.29 2.92 1.46
N ALA A 21 1.16 2.32 1.87
CA ALA A 21 1.10 1.35 2.96
C ALA A 21 1.94 0.09 2.66
N VAL A 22 1.85 -0.45 1.44
CA VAL A 22 2.68 -1.55 0.94
C VAL A 22 4.15 -1.28 1.22
N ASN A 23 4.66 -0.12 0.78
CA ASN A 23 6.06 0.24 0.92
C ASN A 23 6.46 0.48 2.39
N GLN A 24 5.58 1.10 3.18
CA GLN A 24 5.83 1.36 4.59
C GLN A 24 5.93 0.06 5.39
N TYR A 25 4.93 -0.83 5.27
CA TYR A 25 4.94 -2.12 5.93
C TYR A 25 6.08 -3.01 5.45
N PHE A 26 6.44 -2.96 4.16
CA PHE A 26 7.58 -3.71 3.66
C PHE A 26 8.90 -3.24 4.29
N ALA A 27 9.09 -1.91 4.41
CA ALA A 27 10.27 -1.36 5.07
C ALA A 27 10.33 -1.76 6.55
N HIS A 28 9.22 -1.63 7.29
CA HIS A 28 9.14 -2.01 8.71
C HIS A 28 9.33 -3.52 8.91
N TYR A 29 8.80 -4.36 8.01
CA TYR A 29 9.08 -5.80 7.98
C TYR A 29 10.58 -6.07 7.93
N LYS A 30 11.30 -5.49 6.96
CA LYS A 30 12.75 -5.73 6.78
C LYS A 30 13.56 -5.21 7.96
N LEU A 31 13.19 -4.08 8.54
CA LEU A 31 13.82 -3.54 9.73
C LEU A 31 13.62 -4.46 10.95
N CYS A 32 12.38 -4.86 11.22
CA CYS A 32 12.05 -5.75 12.33
C CYS A 32 12.69 -7.14 12.18
N GLU A 33 12.77 -7.68 10.96
CA GLU A 33 13.46 -8.93 10.68
C GLU A 33 14.96 -8.81 10.99
N ASN A 34 15.59 -7.73 10.53
CA ASN A 34 17.00 -7.44 10.80
C ASN A 34 17.29 -7.23 12.30
N TRP A 35 16.37 -6.61 13.05
CA TRP A 35 16.48 -6.41 14.50
C TRP A 35 16.15 -7.66 15.32
N GLY A 36 15.70 -8.75 14.69
CA GLY A 36 15.36 -10.00 15.37
C GLY A 36 13.94 -10.06 15.95
N PHE A 37 13.08 -9.07 15.68
CA PHE A 37 11.68 -9.06 16.10
C PHE A 37 10.80 -9.90 15.15
N THR A 38 11.06 -11.21 15.09
CA THR A 38 10.48 -12.13 14.09
C THR A 38 8.95 -12.16 14.06
N LYS A 39 8.28 -12.05 15.21
CA LYS A 39 6.81 -12.00 15.26
C LYS A 39 6.25 -10.72 14.66
N LEU A 40 6.87 -9.58 14.95
CA LEU A 40 6.45 -8.28 14.41
C LEU A 40 6.76 -8.19 12.92
N ALA A 41 7.94 -8.69 12.51
CA ALA A 41 8.32 -8.81 11.11
C ALA A 41 7.30 -9.65 10.31
N ALA A 42 6.88 -10.81 10.84
CA ALA A 42 5.88 -11.65 10.19
C ALA A 42 4.54 -10.91 10.03
N LYS A 43 4.12 -10.12 11.03
CA LYS A 43 2.91 -9.32 10.94
C LYS A 43 3.01 -8.22 9.88
N TYR A 44 4.07 -7.41 9.90
CA TYR A 44 4.25 -6.38 8.86
C TYR A 44 4.37 -6.96 7.44
N ARG A 45 4.95 -8.15 7.31
CA ARG A 45 4.96 -8.85 6.01
C ARG A 45 3.55 -9.24 5.57
N GLU A 46 2.73 -9.75 6.48
CA GLU A 46 1.32 -10.06 6.20
C GLU A 46 0.57 -8.81 5.75
N GLU A 47 0.64 -7.72 6.53
CA GLU A 47 0.00 -6.44 6.19
C GLU A 47 0.45 -5.92 4.83
N SER A 48 1.76 -5.89 4.55
CA SER A 48 2.28 -5.44 3.25
C SER A 48 1.69 -6.22 2.07
N ILE A 49 1.46 -7.52 2.22
CA ILE A 49 0.86 -8.36 1.18
C ILE A 49 -0.66 -8.20 1.11
N GLU A 50 -1.32 -7.95 2.24
CA GLU A 50 -2.75 -7.61 2.27
C GLU A 50 -3.01 -6.32 1.48
N GLU A 51 -2.24 -5.27 1.72
CA GLU A 51 -2.36 -4.00 0.98
C GLU A 51 -2.03 -4.14 -0.51
N MET A 52 -1.11 -5.05 -0.88
CA MET A 52 -0.86 -5.36 -2.31
C MET A 52 -2.11 -5.99 -2.97
N THR A 53 -2.85 -6.80 -2.22
CA THR A 53 -4.09 -7.44 -2.70
C THR A 53 -5.20 -6.40 -2.83
N ASP A 54 -5.27 -5.41 -1.94
CA ASP A 54 -6.23 -4.32 -2.04
C ASP A 54 -5.90 -3.33 -3.17
N ALA A 55 -4.62 -3.04 -3.39
CA ALA A 55 -4.16 -2.31 -4.57
C ALA A 55 -4.55 -3.02 -5.88
N GLU A 56 -4.43 -4.35 -5.96
CA GLU A 56 -4.88 -5.15 -7.11
C GLU A 56 -6.38 -4.96 -7.39
N LYS A 57 -7.23 -5.07 -6.35
CA LYS A 57 -8.68 -4.86 -6.48
C LYS A 57 -9.02 -3.46 -6.98
N LEU A 58 -8.29 -2.44 -6.52
CA LEU A 58 -8.47 -1.06 -6.97
C LEU A 58 -8.07 -0.88 -8.43
N ILE A 59 -6.93 -1.46 -8.84
CA ILE A 59 -6.47 -1.45 -10.24
C ILE A 59 -7.52 -2.11 -11.15
N ASP A 60 -7.98 -3.30 -10.79
CA ASP A 60 -9.02 -4.02 -11.53
C ASP A 60 -10.29 -3.18 -11.66
N ARG A 61 -10.70 -2.50 -10.57
CA ARG A 61 -11.87 -1.65 -10.60
C ARG A 61 -11.70 -0.42 -11.50
N ILE A 62 -10.53 0.21 -11.48
CA ILE A 62 -10.20 1.35 -12.36
C ILE A 62 -10.25 0.91 -13.82
N LEU A 63 -9.62 -0.22 -14.15
CA LEU A 63 -9.59 -0.77 -15.51
C LEU A 63 -10.99 -1.17 -16.00
N MET A 64 -11.80 -1.80 -15.15
CA MET A 64 -13.20 -2.15 -15.46
C MET A 64 -14.06 -0.90 -15.79
N LEU A 65 -13.67 0.25 -15.22
CA LEU A 65 -14.29 1.55 -15.45
C LEU A 65 -13.71 2.32 -16.66
N ASP A 66 -12.86 1.68 -17.46
CA ASP A 66 -12.13 2.26 -18.59
C ASP A 66 -11.23 3.45 -18.19
N GLY A 67 -10.72 3.43 -16.94
CA GLY A 67 -9.76 4.40 -16.41
C GLY A 67 -8.32 3.90 -16.45
N MET A 68 -7.36 4.82 -16.22
CA MET A 68 -5.94 4.47 -16.10
C MET A 68 -5.52 4.47 -14.63
N PRO A 69 -4.99 3.35 -14.10
CA PRO A 69 -4.44 3.31 -12.75
C PRO A 69 -3.10 4.06 -12.68
N ASN A 70 -2.90 4.84 -11.63
CA ASN A 70 -1.71 5.65 -11.41
C ASN A 70 -0.87 5.06 -10.28
N LEU A 71 0.18 4.32 -10.66
CA LEU A 71 1.15 3.73 -9.74
C LEU A 71 2.38 4.64 -9.54
N GLN A 72 2.44 5.80 -10.20
CA GLN A 72 3.55 6.75 -10.07
C GLN A 72 3.35 7.68 -8.87
N ARG A 73 2.09 7.93 -8.48
CA ARG A 73 1.77 8.73 -7.31
C ARG A 73 1.92 7.88 -6.05
N LEU A 74 2.81 8.32 -5.16
CA LEU A 74 3.02 7.74 -3.84
C LEU A 74 2.90 8.84 -2.79
N GLY A 75 2.37 8.50 -1.63
CA GLY A 75 2.42 9.32 -0.42
C GLY A 75 3.82 9.30 0.21
N HIS A 76 3.95 10.00 1.34
CA HIS A 76 5.18 9.97 2.11
C HIS A 76 5.27 8.66 2.90
N VAL A 77 6.29 7.85 2.63
CA VAL A 77 6.56 6.60 3.36
C VAL A 77 7.25 6.94 4.68
N MET A 78 6.56 6.70 5.80
CA MET A 78 7.10 6.97 7.14
C MET A 78 7.85 5.75 7.66
N VAL A 79 9.18 5.75 7.51
CA VAL A 79 10.03 4.66 8.00
C VAL A 79 10.47 4.97 9.44
N GLY A 80 9.83 4.34 10.43
CA GLY A 80 10.23 4.46 11.84
C GLY A 80 11.57 3.76 12.11
N GLU A 81 12.46 4.44 12.84
CA GLU A 81 13.81 3.97 13.18
C GLU A 81 13.81 3.08 14.43
N THR A 82 12.70 3.07 15.18
CA THR A 82 12.46 2.16 16.31
C THR A 82 11.11 1.46 16.16
N PRO A 83 10.88 0.30 16.82
CA PRO A 83 9.56 -0.35 16.79
C PRO A 83 8.41 0.55 17.25
N LEU A 84 8.63 1.50 18.15
CA LEU A 84 7.58 2.42 18.61
C LEU A 84 7.19 3.45 17.54
N GLU A 85 8.12 3.83 16.67
CA GLU A 85 7.88 4.79 15.58
C GLU A 85 7.21 4.14 14.35
N GLN A 86 7.01 2.82 14.38
CA GLN A 86 6.39 2.06 13.29
C GLN A 86 4.86 1.91 13.46
N PHE A 87 4.29 2.48 14.52
CA PHE A 87 2.85 2.50 14.81
C PHE A 87 2.20 3.84 14.45
#